data_AF-A0A819TFI9-F1
#
_entry.id   AF-A0A819TFI9-F1
#
_cell.length_a   1.000
_cell.length_b   1.000
_cell.length_c   1.000
_cell.angle_alpha   90.00
_cell.angle_beta   90.00
_cell.angle_gamma   90.00
#
_symmetry.space_group_name_H-M   'P 1'
#
loop_
_entity.id
_entity.type
_entity.pdbx_description
1 polymer ?
#
loop_
_entity_poly.entity_id
_entity_poly.type
_entity_poly.pdbx_seq_one_letter_code
_entity_poly.pdbx_strand_id
1 'polypeptide(L)'
;MWTPFDTEHNGVFRCHFIRYDHGDNKDDLSIGDLLVFYFHHGSFDGRAIDIFLDEFKLAYKGVELQSPCLQYIDYSVHERKLAMTEARTYWHDLLQDYDWDRQLDLGQTKKQISACRSGRGELLRFSIPSSIAHSMIYYINQFNVTLFQLGLTCYYIFLNQLSYHNRDVCIGLIHLNRYRPEIVSMIGMFANILPCRIVNIDLDKLSFIELLYKVQKSFLQNIQHTYLPYEELINLHRKPSSYLQFPYLQTLFSVDTTIIDYTNMDNIMVTDTCSLSTYKRKEKDISIGYKFDLDFSFAYDKHAGSIDCVWAYMSDVFQLETIEQHANRFNQLLTQLFGSNHIEQLQIPLNEIIILDKNQTNNDNHVDKKHI
;
A
#
# COMPACT_ATOMS: atom_id res chain seq x y z
N MET A 1 1.99 11.49 23.82
CA MET A 1 2.84 12.39 23.01
C MET A 1 2.28 12.63 21.61
N TRP A 2 1.46 11.73 21.06
CA TRP A 2 0.86 11.89 19.73
C TRP A 2 -0.46 12.66 19.81
N THR A 3 -0.41 13.98 19.63
CA THR A 3 -1.61 14.80 19.45
C THR A 3 -1.91 14.94 17.95
N PRO A 4 -3.18 14.92 17.52
CA PRO A 4 -3.54 15.20 16.14
C PRO A 4 -2.99 16.54 15.65
N PHE A 5 -2.80 16.67 14.34
CA PHE A 5 -2.58 17.97 13.71
C PHE A 5 -3.90 18.73 13.63
N ASP A 6 -3.84 20.02 13.93
CA ASP A 6 -4.82 20.98 13.46
C ASP A 6 -4.14 21.70 12.30
N THR A 7 -4.55 21.36 11.07
CA THR A 7 -3.90 21.87 9.86
C THR A 7 -4.18 23.34 9.61
N GLU A 8 -5.19 23.92 10.27
CA GLU A 8 -5.49 25.35 10.19
C GLU A 8 -4.59 26.17 11.11
N HIS A 9 -4.28 25.64 12.31
CA HIS A 9 -3.62 26.42 13.37
C HIS A 9 -2.19 25.98 13.72
N ASN A 10 -1.86 24.69 13.58
CA ASN A 10 -0.62 24.09 14.09
C ASN A 10 0.35 23.59 13.01
N GLY A 11 0.09 23.94 11.75
CA GLY A 11 0.87 23.49 10.60
C GLY A 11 0.77 21.98 10.34
N VAL A 12 1.69 21.47 9.54
CA VAL A 12 1.69 20.09 9.02
C VAL A 12 2.97 19.31 9.35
N PHE A 13 3.83 19.88 10.21
CA PHE A 13 5.12 19.31 10.58
C PHE A 13 5.43 19.61 12.05
N ARG A 14 5.98 18.63 12.75
CA ARG A 14 6.55 18.77 14.10
C ARG A 14 7.87 18.04 14.18
N CYS A 15 8.79 18.60 14.95
CA CYS A 15 10.03 17.95 15.35
C CYS A 15 10.07 17.94 16.87
N HIS A 16 10.29 16.76 17.45
CA HIS A 16 10.45 16.58 18.88
C HIS A 16 11.86 16.08 19.17
N PHE A 17 12.53 16.74 20.10
CA PHE A 17 13.78 16.26 20.67
C PHE A 17 13.48 15.69 22.05
N ILE A 18 13.61 14.37 22.19
CA ILE A 18 13.37 13.63 23.42
C ILE A 18 14.73 13.31 24.02
N ARG A 19 14.97 13.83 25.22
CA ARG A 19 16.24 13.60 25.91
C ARG A 19 16.07 12.54 26.97
N TYR A 20 17.04 11.63 27.04
CA TYR A 20 17.11 10.72 28.15
C TYR A 20 17.77 11.45 29.33
N ASP A 21 17.21 11.33 30.53
CA ASP A 21 17.74 12.06 31.69
C ASP A 21 19.06 11.42 32.14
N HIS A 22 20.16 12.17 32.00
CA HIS A 22 21.51 11.73 32.31
C HIS A 22 22.14 12.51 33.48
N GLY A 23 21.36 13.25 34.27
CA GLY A 23 21.87 13.99 35.42
C GLY A 23 22.27 15.45 35.12
N ASP A 24 23.34 15.94 35.75
CA ASP A 24 23.59 17.38 35.92
C ASP A 24 24.01 18.14 34.64
N ASN A 25 24.53 17.47 33.59
CA ASN A 25 24.97 18.17 32.37
C ASN A 25 23.90 18.15 31.28
N LYS A 26 22.98 19.11 31.35
CA LYS A 26 21.82 19.20 30.45
C LYS A 26 22.13 19.74 29.06
N ASP A 27 23.37 20.04 28.70
CA ASP A 27 23.68 20.62 27.38
C ASP A 27 24.32 19.61 26.40
N ASP A 28 24.80 18.46 26.88
CA ASP A 28 25.46 17.46 26.04
C ASP A 28 24.46 16.48 25.39
N LEU A 29 24.71 16.13 24.13
CA LEU A 29 24.01 15.03 23.44
C LEU A 29 24.48 13.69 24.00
N SER A 30 23.53 12.78 24.24
CA SER A 30 23.82 11.46 24.82
C SER A 30 23.23 10.32 23.99
N ILE A 31 23.85 9.13 24.10
CA ILE A 31 23.32 7.92 23.47
C ILE A 31 21.95 7.60 24.09
N GLY A 32 20.92 7.59 23.26
CA GLY A 32 19.53 7.37 23.68
C GLY A 32 18.65 8.61 23.56
N ASP A 33 19.22 9.79 23.33
CA ASP A 33 18.46 10.95 22.86
C ASP A 33 17.82 10.65 21.50
N LEU A 34 16.57 11.05 21.30
CA LEU A 34 15.79 10.79 20.09
C LEU A 34 15.35 12.09 19.43
N LEU A 35 15.56 12.15 18.12
CA LEU A 35 14.95 13.15 17.25
C LEU A 35 13.79 12.52 16.49
N VAL A 36 12.60 13.04 16.68
CA VAL A 36 11.36 12.50 16.10
C VAL A 36 10.74 13.54 15.18
N PHE A 37 10.71 13.23 13.89
CA PHE A 37 10.01 14.01 12.89
C PHE A 37 8.61 13.46 12.67
N TYR A 38 7.62 14.34 12.63
CA TYR A 38 6.23 13.99 12.40
C TYR A 38 5.66 14.90 11.31
N PHE A 39 5.16 14.29 10.24
CA PHE A 39 4.57 14.99 9.10
C PHE A 39 3.10 14.60 8.99
N HIS A 40 2.24 15.58 8.70
CA HIS A 40 0.88 15.28 8.29
C HIS A 40 0.91 14.74 6.87
N HIS A 41 0.34 13.55 6.63
CA HIS A 41 0.41 12.89 5.32
C HIS A 41 -0.19 13.75 4.18
N GLY A 42 -1.11 14.67 4.50
CA GLY A 42 -1.65 15.63 3.52
C GLY A 42 -0.62 16.59 2.91
N SER A 43 0.59 16.70 3.44
CA SER A 43 1.68 17.50 2.88
C SER A 43 2.92 16.68 2.52
N PHE A 44 2.89 15.36 2.70
CA PHE A 44 4.09 14.53 2.68
C PHE A 44 3.75 13.09 2.26
N ASP A 45 4.21 12.68 1.08
CA ASP A 45 4.07 11.30 0.58
C ASP A 45 5.29 10.42 0.88
N GLY A 46 5.23 9.15 0.48
CA GLY A 46 6.33 8.19 0.71
C GLY A 46 7.65 8.61 0.06
N ARG A 47 7.61 9.27 -1.11
CA ARG A 47 8.83 9.75 -1.79
C ARG A 47 9.42 10.99 -1.13
N ALA A 48 8.59 11.82 -0.51
CA ALA A 48 9.04 12.96 0.27
C ALA A 48 9.94 12.53 1.45
N ILE A 49 9.75 11.32 1.99
CA ILE A 49 10.63 10.76 3.04
C ILE A 49 12.07 10.69 2.55
N ASP A 50 12.32 10.06 1.40
CA ASP A 50 13.68 9.92 0.85
C ASP A 50 14.32 11.28 0.60
N ILE A 51 13.57 12.19 -0.04
CA ILE A 51 14.03 13.55 -0.37
C ILE A 51 14.45 14.28 0.92
N PHE A 52 13.58 14.26 1.94
CA PHE A 52 13.85 14.89 3.22
C PHE A 52 15.10 14.30 3.89
N LEU A 53 15.23 12.97 3.92
CA LEU A 53 16.38 12.31 4.55
C LEU A 53 17.70 12.63 3.82
N ASP A 54 17.68 12.69 2.50
CA ASP A 54 18.87 13.05 1.72
C ASP A 54 19.27 14.52 1.91
N GLU A 55 18.31 15.44 1.87
CA GLU A 55 18.54 16.86 2.16
C GLU A 55 19.01 17.08 3.60
N PHE A 56 18.41 16.37 4.56
CA PHE A 56 18.80 16.42 5.96
C PHE A 56 20.25 15.99 6.17
N LYS A 57 20.70 14.90 5.53
CA LYS A 57 22.12 14.47 5.55
C LYS A 57 23.06 15.54 5.02
N LEU A 58 22.69 16.19 3.91
CA LEU A 58 23.49 17.24 3.29
C LEU A 58 23.60 18.47 4.20
N ALA A 59 22.49 18.86 4.82
CA ALA A 59 22.47 19.96 5.78
C ALA A 59 23.41 19.72 6.97
N TYR A 60 23.44 18.50 7.52
CA TYR A 60 24.38 18.14 8.60
C TYR A 60 25.86 18.15 8.17
N LYS A 61 26.14 17.95 6.87
CA LYS A 61 27.49 18.07 6.31
C LYS A 61 27.89 19.52 6.00
N GLY A 62 27.04 20.49 6.35
CA GLY A 62 27.27 21.91 6.06
C GLY A 62 27.12 22.26 4.57
N VAL A 63 26.47 21.40 3.78
CA VAL A 63 26.18 21.69 2.37
C VAL A 63 25.01 22.66 2.30
N GLU A 64 25.20 23.78 1.63
CA GLU A 64 24.13 24.75 1.37
C GLU A 64 23.12 24.16 0.38
N LEU A 65 21.87 23.98 0.84
CA LEU A 65 20.78 23.49 0.00
C LEU A 65 20.20 24.63 -0.83
N GLN A 66 20.12 24.44 -2.14
CA GLN A 66 19.45 25.41 -3.01
C GLN A 66 17.95 25.38 -2.76
N SER A 67 17.34 26.56 -2.63
CA SER A 67 15.88 26.66 -2.59
C SER A 67 15.29 26.20 -3.93
N PRO A 68 14.25 25.35 -3.92
CA PRO A 68 13.67 24.87 -5.16
C PRO A 68 12.97 26.01 -5.91
N CYS A 69 13.15 26.06 -7.23
CA CYS A 69 12.52 27.07 -8.08
C CYS A 69 10.99 26.93 -8.15
N LEU A 70 10.48 25.74 -7.86
CA LEU A 70 9.05 25.42 -7.81
C LEU A 70 8.73 24.81 -6.45
N GLN A 71 7.53 25.10 -5.96
CA GLN A 71 7.01 24.54 -4.72
C GLN A 71 5.72 23.76 -4.99
N TYR A 72 5.29 22.97 -4.00
CA TYR A 72 4.10 22.13 -4.13
C TYR A 72 2.83 22.95 -4.43
N ILE A 73 2.79 24.22 -4.01
CA ILE A 73 1.70 25.14 -4.34
C ILE A 73 1.63 25.44 -5.85
N ASP A 74 2.77 25.55 -6.53
CA ASP A 74 2.82 25.78 -7.98
C ASP A 74 2.26 24.58 -8.73
N TYR A 75 2.62 23.36 -8.28
CA TYR A 75 2.04 22.12 -8.77
C TYR A 75 0.53 22.08 -8.56
N SER A 76 0.05 22.40 -7.35
CA SER A 76 -1.37 22.38 -7.00
C SER A 76 -2.20 23.37 -7.83
N VAL A 77 -1.66 24.56 -8.10
CA VAL A 77 -2.30 25.56 -8.98
C VAL A 77 -2.33 25.08 -10.43
N HIS A 78 -1.27 24.42 -10.90
CA HIS A 78 -1.23 23.84 -12.24
C HIS A 78 -2.23 22.69 -12.39
N GLU A 79 -2.27 21.76 -11.44
CA GLU A 79 -3.17 20.59 -11.44
C GLU A 79 -4.64 21.03 -11.54
N ARG A 80 -5.04 22.05 -10.78
CA ARG A 80 -6.41 22.61 -10.82
C ARG A 80 -6.81 23.22 -12.16
N LYS A 81 -5.84 23.57 -13.02
CA LYS A 81 -6.09 24.13 -14.36
C LYS A 81 -6.15 23.06 -15.45
N LEU A 82 -5.77 21.81 -15.15
CA LEU A 82 -5.80 20.74 -16.13
C LEU A 82 -7.25 20.40 -16.51
N ALA A 83 -7.48 20.17 -17.80
CA ALA A 83 -8.76 19.73 -18.29
C ALA A 83 -8.92 18.23 -18.00
N MET A 84 -9.77 17.87 -17.04
CA MET A 84 -9.92 16.48 -16.61
C MET A 84 -11.07 15.71 -17.26
N THR A 85 -11.69 16.26 -18.32
CA THR A 85 -12.87 15.66 -18.95
C THR A 85 -12.63 14.23 -19.42
N GLU A 86 -11.50 13.97 -20.07
CA GLU A 86 -11.15 12.64 -20.57
C GLU A 86 -10.98 11.62 -19.43
N ALA A 87 -10.22 11.97 -18.39
CA ALA A 87 -10.11 11.10 -17.21
C ALA A 87 -11.45 10.88 -16.52
N ARG A 88 -12.30 11.92 -16.37
CA ARG A 88 -13.63 11.76 -15.77
C ARG A 88 -14.49 10.76 -16.55
N THR A 89 -14.51 10.84 -17.88
CA THR A 89 -15.23 9.88 -18.71
C THR A 89 -14.67 8.48 -18.55
N TYR A 90 -13.34 8.31 -18.64
CA TYR A 90 -12.69 7.01 -18.48
C TYR A 90 -13.04 6.36 -17.13
N TRP A 91 -12.88 7.09 -16.03
CA TRP A 91 -13.13 6.57 -14.69
C TRP A 91 -14.62 6.28 -14.46
N HIS A 92 -15.51 7.14 -14.95
CA HIS A 92 -16.94 6.88 -14.93
C HIS A 92 -17.26 5.55 -15.63
N ASP A 93 -16.80 5.37 -16.86
CA ASP A 93 -17.11 4.19 -17.65
C ASP A 93 -16.54 2.89 -17.05
N LEU A 94 -15.34 2.96 -16.47
CA LEU A 94 -14.70 1.83 -15.79
C LEU A 94 -15.47 1.38 -14.53
N LEU A 95 -16.07 2.32 -13.80
CA LEU A 95 -16.54 2.10 -12.43
C LEU A 95 -18.07 2.23 -12.24
N GLN A 96 -18.81 2.70 -13.25
CA GLN A 96 -20.26 2.91 -13.17
C GLN A 96 -21.04 1.66 -12.72
N ASP A 97 -20.62 0.48 -13.19
CA ASP A 97 -21.28 -0.80 -12.88
C ASP A 97 -20.67 -1.51 -11.66
N TYR A 98 -19.73 -0.89 -10.94
CA TYR A 98 -19.14 -1.51 -9.75
C TYR A 98 -20.09 -1.36 -8.57
N ASP A 99 -20.40 -2.45 -7.89
CA ASP A 99 -21.25 -2.44 -6.72
C ASP A 99 -20.46 -1.97 -5.48
N TRP A 100 -20.40 -0.65 -5.30
CA TRP A 100 -19.71 -0.01 -4.17
C TRP A 100 -20.32 -0.33 -2.80
N ASP A 101 -21.58 -0.80 -2.75
CA ASP A 101 -22.24 -1.16 -1.49
C ASP A 101 -21.94 -2.62 -1.11
N ARG A 102 -21.54 -3.46 -2.07
CA ARG A 102 -21.14 -4.85 -1.82
C ARG A 102 -19.72 -4.91 -1.27
N GLN A 103 -19.64 -5.26 0.01
CA GLN A 103 -18.35 -5.53 0.63
C GLN A 103 -17.75 -6.87 0.17
N LEU A 104 -16.44 -6.91 -0.06
CA LEU A 104 -15.72 -8.17 -0.24
C LEU A 104 -15.70 -8.90 1.09
N ASP A 105 -16.04 -10.18 1.10
CA ASP A 105 -15.70 -11.02 2.25
C ASP A 105 -14.19 -11.27 2.22
N LEU A 106 -13.51 -10.72 3.21
CA LEU A 106 -12.07 -10.84 3.39
C LEU A 106 -11.76 -11.72 4.61
N GLY A 107 -12.73 -12.49 5.10
CA GLY A 107 -12.67 -13.24 6.35
C GLY A 107 -12.75 -12.34 7.58
N GLN A 108 -13.49 -11.22 7.51
CA GLN A 108 -13.60 -10.27 8.63
C GLN A 108 -14.08 -10.99 9.90
N THR A 109 -13.28 -10.98 10.97
CA THR A 109 -13.58 -11.70 12.22
C THR A 109 -14.30 -10.84 13.26
N LYS A 110 -14.26 -9.51 13.14
CA LYS A 110 -14.95 -8.60 14.05
C LYS A 110 -16.19 -8.02 13.36
N LYS A 111 -17.36 -8.55 13.73
CA LYS A 111 -18.67 -8.20 13.12
C LYS A 111 -19.21 -6.81 13.48
N GLN A 112 -18.63 -6.12 14.45
CA GLN A 112 -19.10 -4.78 14.86
C GLN A 112 -18.11 -3.71 14.40
N ILE A 113 -18.25 -3.29 13.15
CA ILE A 113 -17.71 -2.00 12.72
C ILE A 113 -18.60 -0.96 13.39
N SER A 114 -18.10 -0.35 14.47
CA SER A 114 -18.72 0.85 15.03
C SER A 114 -18.91 1.90 13.92
N ALA A 115 -19.98 2.69 13.97
CA ALA A 115 -20.22 3.76 12.98
C ALA A 115 -19.01 4.71 12.84
N CYS A 116 -18.14 4.76 13.85
CA CYS A 116 -16.84 5.41 13.83
C CYS A 116 -15.72 4.36 13.93
N ARG A 117 -15.00 4.08 12.84
CA ARG A 117 -13.76 3.30 12.90
C ARG A 117 -12.70 4.08 13.67
N SER A 118 -11.91 3.39 14.49
CA SER A 118 -10.86 4.03 15.31
C SER A 118 -9.68 4.55 14.49
N GLY A 119 -9.58 4.12 13.23
CA GLY A 119 -8.44 4.43 12.36
C GLY A 119 -7.14 3.75 12.80
N ARG A 120 -7.21 2.77 13.72
CA ARG A 120 -6.05 1.99 14.15
C ARG A 120 -5.85 0.80 13.22
N GLY A 121 -4.63 0.66 12.72
CA GLY A 121 -4.18 -0.53 12.04
C GLY A 121 -2.95 -1.14 12.69
N GLU A 122 -2.71 -2.38 12.32
CA GLU A 122 -1.57 -3.21 12.72
C GLU A 122 -0.90 -3.77 11.46
N LEU A 123 0.33 -4.25 11.62
CA LEU A 123 1.12 -4.82 10.54
C LEU A 123 1.48 -6.27 10.87
N LEU A 124 1.36 -7.18 9.89
CA LEU A 124 1.98 -8.50 9.92
C LEU A 124 3.01 -8.57 8.79
N ARG A 125 4.26 -8.84 9.15
CA ARG A 125 5.37 -9.02 8.20
C ARG A 125 5.72 -10.50 8.09
N PHE A 126 6.02 -10.94 6.88
CA PHE A 126 6.52 -12.28 6.62
C PHE A 126 7.36 -12.27 5.35
N SER A 127 8.27 -13.24 5.21
CA SER A 127 9.15 -13.34 4.06
C SER A 127 8.72 -14.47 3.14
N ILE A 128 8.85 -14.26 1.83
CA ILE A 128 8.67 -15.32 0.84
C ILE A 128 9.91 -16.23 0.85
N PRO A 129 9.76 -17.57 0.79
CA PRO A 129 10.89 -18.48 0.65
C PRO A 129 11.77 -18.09 -0.56
N SER A 130 13.08 -18.13 -0.39
CA SER A 130 14.02 -17.66 -1.43
C SER A 130 13.86 -18.38 -2.77
N SER A 131 13.50 -19.66 -2.78
CA SER A 131 13.21 -20.42 -4.01
C SER A 131 12.03 -19.82 -4.79
N ILE A 132 10.96 -19.45 -4.09
CA ILE A 132 9.77 -18.82 -4.67
C ILE A 132 10.08 -17.41 -5.15
N ALA A 133 10.83 -16.63 -4.37
CA ALA A 133 11.25 -15.29 -4.78
C ALA A 133 12.07 -15.32 -6.09
N HIS A 134 13.05 -16.23 -6.20
CA HIS A 134 13.80 -16.42 -7.44
C HIS A 134 12.92 -16.81 -8.64
N SER A 135 11.94 -17.69 -8.42
CA SER A 135 10.98 -18.10 -9.44
C SER A 135 10.11 -16.92 -9.91
N MET A 136 9.62 -16.09 -8.99
CA MET A 136 8.90 -14.86 -9.33
C MET A 136 9.75 -13.92 -10.18
N ILE A 137 11.02 -13.70 -9.81
CA ILE A 137 11.97 -12.89 -10.61
C ILE A 137 12.21 -13.51 -11.99
N TYR A 138 12.31 -14.84 -12.09
CA TYR A 138 12.40 -15.53 -13.36
C TYR A 138 11.18 -15.21 -14.25
N TYR A 139 9.96 -15.37 -13.75
CA TYR A 139 8.74 -15.11 -14.52
C TYR A 139 8.53 -13.64 -14.89
N ILE A 140 8.93 -12.70 -14.01
CA ILE A 140 8.96 -11.27 -14.30
C ILE A 140 9.75 -11.00 -15.58
N ASN A 141 10.94 -11.60 -15.70
CA ASN A 141 11.77 -11.48 -16.90
C ASN A 141 11.17 -12.22 -18.11
N GLN A 142 10.64 -13.43 -17.92
CA GLN A 142 10.07 -14.23 -19.02
C GLN A 142 8.85 -13.56 -19.66
N PHE A 143 7.96 -12.97 -18.87
CA PHE A 143 6.75 -12.32 -19.36
C PHE A 143 6.91 -10.82 -19.63
N ASN A 144 8.10 -10.26 -19.39
CA ASN A 144 8.38 -8.84 -19.51
C ASN A 144 7.37 -7.98 -18.72
N VAL A 145 7.12 -8.37 -17.47
CA VAL A 145 6.21 -7.69 -16.54
C VAL A 145 6.99 -7.20 -15.32
N THR A 146 6.38 -6.38 -14.48
CA THR A 146 6.98 -5.94 -13.21
C THR A 146 6.56 -6.83 -12.04
N LEU A 147 7.32 -6.79 -10.93
CA LEU A 147 6.88 -7.41 -9.66
C LEU A 147 5.52 -6.90 -9.22
N PHE A 148 5.22 -5.62 -9.47
CA PHE A 148 3.92 -5.04 -9.22
C PHE A 148 2.81 -5.74 -10.01
N GLN A 149 2.98 -5.95 -11.31
CA GLN A 149 1.96 -6.62 -12.15
C GLN A 149 1.77 -8.08 -11.76
N LEU A 150 2.88 -8.81 -11.53
CA LEU A 150 2.86 -10.20 -11.08
C LEU A 150 2.17 -10.34 -9.71
N GLY A 151 2.54 -9.46 -8.77
CA GLY A 151 1.99 -9.45 -7.41
C GLY A 151 0.52 -9.05 -7.35
N LEU A 152 0.13 -8.02 -8.09
CA LEU A 152 -1.26 -7.60 -8.20
C LEU A 152 -2.12 -8.73 -8.78
N THR A 153 -1.59 -9.49 -9.74
CA THR A 153 -2.26 -10.68 -10.28
C THR A 153 -2.46 -11.75 -9.21
N CYS A 154 -1.43 -12.05 -8.41
CA CYS A 154 -1.55 -12.96 -7.27
C CYS A 154 -2.59 -12.45 -6.27
N TYR A 155 -2.64 -11.15 -6.04
CA TYR A 155 -3.58 -10.56 -5.11
C TYR A 155 -5.04 -10.62 -5.59
N TYR A 156 -5.30 -10.42 -6.89
CA TYR A 156 -6.63 -10.68 -7.46
C TYR A 156 -7.08 -12.14 -7.28
N ILE A 157 -6.18 -13.10 -7.49
CA ILE A 157 -6.49 -14.53 -7.30
C ILE A 157 -6.81 -14.79 -5.83
N PHE A 158 -5.99 -14.27 -4.93
CA PHE A 158 -6.18 -14.40 -3.49
C PHE A 158 -7.53 -13.82 -3.04
N LEU A 159 -7.85 -12.59 -3.44
CA LEU A 159 -9.11 -11.93 -3.09
C LEU A 159 -10.31 -12.64 -3.71
N ASN A 160 -10.22 -13.11 -4.96
CA ASN A 160 -11.29 -13.88 -5.58
C ASN A 160 -11.60 -15.15 -4.77
N GLN A 161 -10.58 -15.90 -4.36
CA GLN A 161 -10.78 -17.12 -3.56
C GLN A 161 -11.30 -16.80 -2.15
N LEU A 162 -10.80 -15.76 -1.48
CA LEU A 162 -11.30 -15.34 -0.17
C LEU A 162 -12.76 -14.88 -0.20
N SER A 163 -13.15 -14.13 -1.24
CA SER A 163 -14.48 -13.50 -1.33
C SER A 163 -15.52 -14.38 -2.03
N TYR A 164 -15.44 -15.71 -1.84
CA TYR A 164 -16.35 -16.71 -2.41
C TYR A 164 -16.50 -16.61 -3.94
N HIS A 165 -15.36 -16.52 -4.64
CA HIS A 165 -15.28 -16.44 -6.10
C HIS A 165 -15.93 -15.18 -6.69
N ASN A 166 -15.82 -14.04 -6.01
CA ASN A 166 -16.28 -12.77 -6.56
C ASN A 166 -15.52 -12.44 -7.86
N ARG A 167 -16.27 -12.34 -8.96
CA ARG A 167 -15.74 -12.14 -10.31
C ARG A 167 -15.49 -10.67 -10.67
N ASP A 168 -15.86 -9.75 -9.79
CA ASP A 168 -15.71 -8.30 -9.96
C ASP A 168 -15.02 -7.70 -8.74
N VAL A 169 -13.72 -7.46 -8.87
CA VAL A 169 -12.85 -7.02 -7.77
C VAL A 169 -12.23 -5.69 -8.14
N CYS A 170 -12.28 -4.74 -7.20
CA CYS A 170 -11.62 -3.45 -7.32
C CYS A 170 -10.59 -3.28 -6.20
N ILE A 171 -9.33 -3.08 -6.58
CA ILE A 171 -8.19 -2.92 -5.69
C ILE A 171 -7.62 -1.51 -5.91
N GLY A 172 -7.36 -0.76 -4.84
CA GLY A 172 -6.69 0.53 -4.98
C GLY A 172 -5.19 0.38 -5.17
N LEU A 173 -4.64 1.20 -6.04
CA LEU A 173 -3.20 1.26 -6.31
C LEU A 173 -2.70 2.63 -5.88
N ILE A 174 -1.59 2.67 -5.15
CA ILE A 174 -0.93 3.94 -4.83
C ILE A 174 -0.04 4.32 -6.00
N HIS A 175 -0.32 5.46 -6.62
CA HIS A 175 0.50 6.00 -7.69
C HIS A 175 1.05 7.37 -7.30
N LEU A 176 2.36 7.54 -7.42
CA LEU A 176 3.01 8.82 -7.17
C LEU A 176 2.99 9.63 -8.47
N ASN A 177 2.23 10.72 -8.54
CA ASN A 177 2.10 11.57 -9.72
C ASN A 177 3.33 12.45 -9.98
N ARG A 178 4.53 11.87 -9.90
CA ARG A 178 5.85 12.52 -10.02
C ARG A 178 6.47 12.23 -11.38
N TYR A 179 5.78 12.62 -12.45
CA TYR A 179 6.14 12.27 -13.84
C TYR A 179 7.08 13.27 -14.52
N ARG A 180 7.34 14.43 -13.88
CA ARG A 180 8.21 15.48 -14.43
C ARG A 180 9.50 15.63 -13.61
N PRO A 181 10.66 15.88 -14.25
CA PRO A 181 11.93 16.11 -13.54
C PRO A 181 11.84 17.23 -12.49
N GLU A 182 11.03 18.25 -12.74
CA GLU A 182 10.89 19.42 -11.87
C GLU A 182 10.15 19.11 -10.56
N ILE A 183 9.38 18.01 -10.49
CA ILE A 183 8.59 17.63 -9.31
C ILE A 183 9.06 16.33 -8.66
N VAL A 184 9.96 15.58 -9.31
CA VAL A 184 10.41 14.26 -8.82
C VAL A 184 11.10 14.33 -7.46
N SER A 185 11.80 15.44 -7.20
CA SER A 185 12.53 15.72 -5.96
C SER A 185 11.86 16.79 -5.09
N MET A 186 10.56 17.04 -5.28
CA MET A 186 9.82 18.05 -4.51
C MET A 186 9.17 17.44 -3.27
N ILE A 187 9.34 18.02 -2.09
CA ILE A 187 8.54 17.64 -0.91
C ILE A 187 7.08 18.04 -1.14
N GLY A 188 6.15 17.10 -0.95
CA GLY A 188 4.72 17.31 -1.17
C GLY A 188 3.91 16.01 -1.15
N MET A 189 2.60 16.11 -1.37
CA MET A 189 1.67 14.98 -1.40
C MET A 189 1.23 14.68 -2.83
N PHE A 190 2.06 13.96 -3.60
CA PHE A 190 1.74 13.61 -4.99
C PHE A 190 1.07 12.25 -5.13
N ALA A 191 0.99 11.48 -4.05
CA ALA A 191 0.35 10.17 -4.04
C ALA A 191 -1.15 10.32 -4.33
N ASN A 192 -1.61 9.62 -5.36
CA ASN A 192 -3.01 9.45 -5.68
C ASN A 192 -3.38 7.96 -5.59
N ILE A 193 -4.64 7.68 -5.30
CA ILE A 193 -5.17 6.31 -5.29
C ILE A 193 -5.91 6.07 -6.59
N LEU A 194 -5.53 5.00 -7.29
CA LEU A 194 -6.13 4.60 -8.55
C LEU A 194 -6.89 3.29 -8.34
N PRO A 195 -8.22 3.26 -8.51
CA PRO A 195 -8.96 2.01 -8.53
C PRO A 195 -8.51 1.17 -9.74
N CYS A 196 -8.14 -0.07 -9.51
CA CYS A 196 -7.92 -1.07 -10.53
C CYS A 196 -9.07 -2.05 -10.42
N ARG A 197 -9.97 -2.06 -11.40
CA ARG A 197 -11.11 -2.99 -11.45
C ARG A 197 -10.84 -4.05 -12.50
N ILE A 198 -11.06 -5.30 -12.14
CA ILE A 198 -11.07 -6.42 -13.07
C ILE A 198 -12.40 -7.15 -12.92
N VAL A 199 -13.13 -7.25 -14.05
CA VAL A 199 -14.40 -7.98 -14.15
C VAL A 199 -14.18 -9.35 -14.78
N ASN A 200 -15.15 -10.25 -14.59
CA ASN A 200 -15.15 -11.60 -15.13
C ASN A 200 -13.87 -12.40 -14.76
N ILE A 201 -13.47 -12.31 -13.49
CA ILE A 201 -12.43 -13.18 -12.91
C ILE A 201 -13.04 -14.58 -12.69
N ASP A 202 -13.02 -15.40 -13.73
CA ASP A 202 -13.49 -16.78 -13.72
C ASP A 202 -12.29 -17.74 -13.62
N LEU A 203 -11.90 -18.08 -12.38
CA LEU A 203 -10.72 -18.92 -12.14
C LEU A 203 -10.88 -20.35 -12.69
N ASP A 204 -12.11 -20.80 -12.99
CA ASP A 204 -12.36 -22.11 -13.61
C ASP A 204 -11.87 -22.18 -15.06
N LYS A 205 -11.63 -21.03 -15.69
CA LYS A 205 -11.26 -20.93 -17.10
C LYS A 205 -10.00 -20.13 -17.33
N LEU A 206 -9.73 -19.14 -16.48
CA LEU A 206 -8.57 -18.29 -16.61
C LEU A 206 -7.32 -18.98 -16.08
N SER A 207 -6.28 -18.97 -16.89
CA SER A 207 -4.92 -19.22 -16.47
C SER A 207 -4.30 -18.00 -15.78
N PHE A 208 -3.18 -18.21 -15.08
CA PHE A 208 -2.42 -17.12 -14.47
C PHE A 208 -1.97 -16.09 -15.51
N ILE A 209 -1.46 -16.57 -16.66
CA ILE A 209 -0.94 -15.71 -17.73
C ILE A 209 -2.05 -14.83 -18.33
N GLU A 210 -3.24 -15.37 -18.55
CA GLU A 210 -4.37 -14.59 -19.07
C GLU A 210 -4.80 -13.50 -18.08
N LEU A 211 -4.85 -13.81 -16.78
CA LEU A 211 -5.17 -12.81 -15.76
C LEU A 211 -4.06 -11.76 -15.66
N LEU A 212 -2.79 -12.16 -15.74
CA LEU A 212 -1.65 -11.25 -15.75
C LEU A 212 -1.75 -10.22 -16.89
N TYR A 213 -2.09 -10.65 -18.10
CA TYR A 213 -2.28 -9.73 -19.23
C TYR A 213 -3.52 -8.84 -19.07
N LYS A 214 -4.61 -9.34 -18.47
CA LYS A 214 -5.76 -8.48 -18.11
C LYS A 214 -5.36 -7.39 -17.11
N VAL A 215 -4.59 -7.76 -16.08
CA VAL A 215 -4.06 -6.82 -15.08
C VAL A 215 -3.12 -5.80 -15.71
N GLN A 216 -2.18 -6.24 -16.56
CA GLN A 216 -1.28 -5.37 -17.28
C GLN A 216 -2.03 -4.37 -18.14
N LYS A 217 -3.01 -4.82 -18.93
CA LYS A 217 -3.83 -3.96 -19.78
C LYS A 217 -4.60 -2.92 -18.96
N SER A 218 -5.29 -3.36 -17.89
CA SER A 218 -6.04 -2.45 -17.00
C SER A 218 -5.13 -1.41 -16.36
N PHE A 219 -3.96 -1.83 -15.85
CA PHE A 219 -2.98 -0.92 -15.28
C PHE A 219 -2.50 0.12 -16.29
N LEU A 220 -2.12 -0.29 -17.51
CA LEU A 220 -1.63 0.63 -18.55
C LEU A 220 -2.69 1.65 -18.98
N GLN A 221 -3.98 1.28 -18.96
CA GLN A 221 -5.08 2.21 -19.23
C GLN A 221 -5.27 3.18 -18.06
N ASN A 222 -5.27 2.68 -16.82
CA ASN A 222 -5.44 3.49 -15.61
C ASN A 222 -4.35 4.57 -15.47
N ILE A 223 -3.10 4.24 -15.78
CA ILE A 223 -1.99 5.19 -15.62
C ILE A 223 -2.02 6.37 -16.61
N GLN A 224 -2.89 6.34 -17.63
CA GLN A 224 -3.07 7.48 -18.53
C GLN A 224 -3.99 8.56 -17.93
N HIS A 225 -4.72 8.22 -16.85
CA HIS A 225 -5.76 9.05 -16.25
C HIS A 225 -5.51 9.33 -14.76
N THR A 226 -4.26 9.20 -14.28
CA THR A 226 -3.89 9.33 -12.86
C THR A 226 -4.01 10.74 -12.30
N TYR A 227 -4.13 11.72 -13.19
CA TYR A 227 -4.21 13.13 -12.86
C TYR A 227 -5.58 13.53 -12.29
N LEU A 228 -6.61 12.67 -12.36
CA LEU A 228 -7.88 12.92 -11.67
C LEU A 228 -7.73 12.53 -10.19
N PRO A 229 -7.95 13.46 -9.24
CA PRO A 229 -7.86 13.16 -7.81
C PRO A 229 -8.85 12.06 -7.40
N TYR A 230 -8.43 11.14 -6.54
CA TYR A 230 -9.27 10.05 -6.03
C TYR A 230 -10.60 10.54 -5.44
N GLU A 231 -10.60 11.67 -4.73
CA GLU A 231 -11.83 12.24 -4.18
C GLU A 231 -12.83 12.65 -5.28
N GLU A 232 -12.35 13.25 -6.38
CA GLU A 232 -13.21 13.58 -7.51
C GLU A 232 -13.72 12.32 -8.19
N LEU A 233 -12.85 11.33 -8.41
CA LEU A 233 -13.20 10.04 -9.00
C LEU A 233 -14.35 9.38 -8.22
N ILE A 234 -14.20 9.25 -6.90
CA ILE A 234 -15.20 8.62 -6.06
C ILE A 234 -16.51 9.42 -6.01
N ASN A 235 -16.43 10.75 -6.03
CA ASN A 235 -17.63 11.60 -6.04
C ASN A 235 -18.48 11.40 -7.31
N LEU A 236 -17.93 10.88 -8.41
CA LEU A 236 -18.73 10.47 -9.59
C LEU A 236 -19.71 9.33 -9.29
N HIS A 237 -19.40 8.48 -8.29
CA HIS A 237 -20.15 7.26 -7.97
C HIS A 237 -20.79 7.29 -6.57
N ARG A 238 -20.53 8.33 -5.77
CA ARG A 238 -21.07 8.50 -4.43
C ARG A 238 -22.59 8.68 -4.47
N LYS A 239 -23.33 7.78 -3.83
CA LYS A 239 -24.78 7.94 -3.61
C LYS A 239 -25.03 9.04 -2.57
N PRO A 240 -26.09 9.87 -2.71
CA PRO A 240 -26.39 10.93 -1.74
C PRO A 240 -26.60 10.45 -0.30
N SER A 241 -26.97 9.17 -0.11
CA SER A 241 -27.21 8.55 1.20
C SER A 241 -25.99 7.85 1.80
N SER A 242 -24.88 7.72 1.06
CA SER A 242 -23.68 7.05 1.57
C SER A 242 -22.88 8.03 2.44
N TYR A 243 -23.26 8.15 3.71
CA TYR A 243 -22.48 8.80 4.77
C TYR A 243 -21.23 7.98 5.17
N LEU A 244 -20.65 7.22 4.24
CA LEU A 244 -19.38 6.55 4.51
C LEU A 244 -18.31 7.63 4.62
N GLN A 245 -17.89 7.90 5.85
CA GLN A 245 -16.71 8.69 6.22
C GLN A 245 -15.39 7.96 5.90
N PHE A 246 -15.44 6.94 5.03
CA PHE A 246 -14.40 5.93 4.84
C PHE A 246 -14.01 5.83 3.36
N PRO A 247 -12.82 5.29 3.03
CA PRO A 247 -12.46 5.03 1.64
C PRO A 247 -13.45 4.05 1.01
N TYR A 248 -13.87 4.36 -0.22
CA TYR A 248 -14.76 3.51 -1.03
C TYR A 248 -14.12 2.18 -1.43
N LEU A 249 -12.79 2.14 -1.42
CA LEU A 249 -12.01 0.92 -1.62
C LEU A 249 -11.73 0.26 -0.27
N GLN A 250 -11.83 -1.06 -0.24
CA GLN A 250 -11.57 -1.85 0.96
C GLN A 250 -10.12 -2.23 1.12
N THR A 251 -9.39 -2.28 0.02
CA THR A 251 -8.06 -2.85 -0.04
C THR A 251 -7.17 -2.14 -1.05
N LEU A 252 -5.91 -2.00 -0.70
CA LEU A 252 -4.84 -1.54 -1.57
C LEU A 252 -3.80 -2.64 -1.86
N PHE A 253 -3.13 -2.46 -2.99
CA PHE A 253 -1.90 -3.17 -3.32
C PHE A 253 -0.77 -2.21 -3.67
N SER A 254 0.42 -2.46 -3.13
CA SER A 254 1.63 -1.72 -3.49
C SER A 254 2.86 -2.63 -3.59
N VAL A 255 3.89 -2.13 -4.26
CA VAL A 255 5.22 -2.72 -4.19
C VAL A 255 6.20 -1.62 -3.79
N ASP A 256 6.82 -1.81 -2.64
CA ASP A 256 7.84 -0.95 -2.10
C ASP A 256 9.19 -1.46 -2.62
N THR A 257 9.74 -0.78 -3.63
CA THR A 257 11.08 -1.09 -4.17
C THR A 257 12.20 -0.62 -3.24
N THR A 258 11.83 0.13 -2.22
CA THR A 258 12.63 0.47 -1.07
C THR A 258 11.96 -0.22 0.10
N ILE A 259 12.59 -1.29 0.62
CA ILE A 259 12.71 -1.33 2.08
C ILE A 259 13.18 0.08 2.40
N ILE A 260 12.38 0.88 3.11
CA ILE A 260 12.86 2.18 3.52
C ILE A 260 14.00 1.83 4.45
N ASP A 261 15.18 1.74 3.87
CA ASP A 261 16.39 1.36 4.55
C ASP A 261 16.83 2.64 5.21
N TYR A 262 16.05 3.01 6.22
CA TYR A 262 16.34 4.11 7.12
C TYR A 262 17.78 3.92 7.65
N THR A 263 18.36 2.71 7.64
CA THR A 263 19.78 2.49 7.98
C THR A 263 20.77 3.29 7.13
N ASN A 264 20.38 3.79 5.95
CA ASN A 264 21.22 4.72 5.18
C ASN A 264 21.35 6.11 5.85
N MET A 265 20.65 6.34 6.96
CA MET A 265 20.85 7.48 7.88
C MET A 265 21.73 7.11 9.08
N ASP A 266 22.28 5.90 9.14
CA ASP A 266 23.17 5.51 10.22
C ASP A 266 24.53 6.20 10.07
N ASN A 267 25.05 6.71 11.19
CA ASN A 267 26.35 7.36 11.33
C ASN A 267 26.46 8.75 10.69
N ILE A 268 25.38 9.54 10.68
CA ILE A 268 25.49 10.98 10.35
C ILE A 268 26.11 11.70 11.55
N MET A 269 27.35 12.16 11.41
CA MET A 269 28.03 12.90 12.48
C MET A 269 27.34 14.24 12.74
N VAL A 270 26.96 14.49 13.99
CA VAL A 270 26.36 15.74 14.48
C VAL A 270 27.41 16.60 15.18
N THR A 271 28.29 15.94 15.93
CA THR A 271 29.49 16.52 16.57
C THR A 271 30.66 15.57 16.35
N ASP A 272 31.85 15.92 16.83
CA ASP A 272 33.01 15.03 16.79
C ASP A 272 32.81 13.72 17.58
N THR A 273 31.81 13.68 18.48
CA THR A 273 31.57 12.57 19.41
C THR A 273 30.17 11.95 19.32
N CYS A 274 29.27 12.53 18.53
CA CYS A 274 27.88 12.09 18.42
C CYS A 274 27.47 11.89 16.97
N SER A 275 26.81 10.76 16.69
CA SER A 275 26.21 10.46 15.40
C SER A 275 24.73 10.13 15.54
N LEU A 276 23.96 10.51 14.53
CA LEU A 276 22.59 10.05 14.37
C LEU A 276 22.59 8.65 13.76
N SER A 277 21.71 7.82 14.28
CA SER A 277 21.36 6.54 13.72
C SER A 277 19.87 6.32 13.80
N THR A 278 19.38 5.39 13.00
CA THR A 278 17.95 5.16 12.89
C THR A 278 17.44 4.29 14.01
N TYR A 279 16.43 4.83 14.70
CA TYR A 279 15.78 4.11 15.76
C TYR A 279 14.76 3.12 15.18
N LYS A 280 15.13 1.84 15.18
CA LYS A 280 14.21 0.75 14.81
C LYS A 280 13.27 0.47 15.99
N ARG A 281 12.04 0.96 15.87
CA ARG A 281 10.97 0.65 16.84
C ARG A 281 10.65 -0.85 16.81
N LYS A 282 10.39 -1.44 17.98
CA LYS A 282 9.97 -2.85 18.07
C LYS A 282 8.61 -3.04 17.38
N GLU A 283 8.50 -4.09 16.57
CA GLU A 283 7.33 -4.35 15.70
C GLU A 283 6.00 -4.43 16.47
N LYS A 284 6.00 -4.99 17.68
CA LYS A 284 4.81 -5.16 18.53
C LYS A 284 4.17 -3.84 19.00
N ASP A 285 4.85 -2.70 18.83
CA ASP A 285 4.36 -1.39 19.26
C ASP A 285 3.83 -0.52 18.11
N ILE A 286 3.78 -1.05 16.88
CA ILE A 286 3.39 -0.29 15.69
C ILE A 286 1.87 -0.34 15.52
N SER A 287 1.16 0.58 16.19
CA SER A 287 -0.16 1.00 15.74
C SER A 287 0.02 2.12 14.70
N ILE A 288 -0.47 1.91 13.48
CA ILE A 288 -0.48 2.92 12.43
C ILE A 288 -1.87 3.54 12.29
N GLY A 289 -1.92 4.78 11.81
CA GLY A 289 -3.15 5.34 11.26
C GLY A 289 -3.49 4.60 9.97
N TYR A 290 -4.65 3.95 9.93
CA TYR A 290 -5.02 3.06 8.84
C TYR A 290 -6.45 3.31 8.37
N LYS A 291 -6.63 3.37 7.05
CA LYS A 291 -7.87 3.85 6.44
C LYS A 291 -8.66 2.72 5.76
N PHE A 292 -7.97 1.71 5.25
CA PHE A 292 -8.53 0.59 4.49
C PHE A 292 -8.75 -0.62 5.40
N ASP A 293 -9.47 -1.63 4.93
CA ASP A 293 -9.71 -2.84 5.73
C ASP A 293 -8.43 -3.70 5.76
N LEU A 294 -7.88 -3.98 4.59
CA LEU A 294 -6.74 -4.89 4.40
C LEU A 294 -5.93 -4.45 3.19
N ASP A 295 -4.66 -4.11 3.37
CA ASP A 295 -3.75 -3.84 2.25
C ASP A 295 -2.61 -4.85 2.26
N PHE A 296 -2.11 -5.13 1.07
CA PHE A 296 -0.99 -6.01 0.85
C PHE A 296 0.12 -5.29 0.11
N SER A 297 1.35 -5.40 0.61
CA SER A 297 2.52 -4.91 -0.12
C SER A 297 3.65 -5.93 -0.20
N PHE A 298 4.37 -5.89 -1.32
CA PHE A 298 5.69 -6.50 -1.41
C PHE A 298 6.77 -5.46 -1.13
N ALA A 299 7.82 -5.86 -0.43
CA ALA A 299 9.06 -5.13 -0.33
C ALA A 299 10.18 -5.94 -0.99
N TYR A 300 10.79 -5.41 -2.05
CA TYR A 300 11.83 -6.10 -2.79
C TYR A 300 13.23 -5.59 -2.43
N ASP A 301 14.05 -6.46 -1.86
CA ASP A 301 15.48 -6.20 -1.68
C ASP A 301 16.24 -6.69 -2.92
N LYS A 302 16.64 -5.74 -3.76
CA LYS A 302 17.44 -6.03 -4.97
C LYS A 302 18.84 -6.60 -4.66
N HIS A 303 19.39 -6.32 -3.48
CA HIS A 303 20.73 -6.74 -3.09
C HIS A 303 20.71 -8.16 -2.51
N ALA A 304 19.76 -8.45 -1.63
CA ALA A 304 19.57 -9.78 -1.07
C ALA A 304 18.79 -10.73 -2.00
N GLY A 305 18.08 -10.19 -3.00
CA GLY A 305 17.18 -10.95 -3.86
C GLY A 305 15.93 -11.47 -3.14
N SER A 306 15.65 -10.95 -1.93
CA SER A 306 14.50 -11.35 -1.12
C SER A 306 13.27 -10.49 -1.43
N ILE A 307 12.10 -11.12 -1.28
CA ILE A 307 10.81 -10.42 -1.33
C ILE A 307 10.15 -10.64 0.03
N ASP A 308 10.00 -9.55 0.77
CA ASP A 308 9.21 -9.51 1.98
C ASP A 308 7.79 -9.05 1.69
N CYS A 309 6.88 -9.42 2.57
CA CYS A 309 5.47 -9.12 2.46
C CYS A 309 4.99 -8.40 3.71
N VAL A 310 4.04 -7.49 3.53
CA VAL A 310 3.38 -6.80 4.63
C VAL A 310 1.87 -6.86 4.41
N TRP A 311 1.18 -7.39 5.41
CA TRP A 311 -0.24 -7.15 5.59
C TRP A 311 -0.39 -5.96 6.52
N ALA A 312 -1.05 -4.92 6.04
CA ALA A 312 -1.54 -3.85 6.89
C ALA A 312 -3.06 -4.02 7.02
N TYR A 313 -3.58 -3.93 8.23
CA TYR A 313 -4.99 -4.25 8.46
C TYR A 313 -5.59 -3.42 9.58
N MET A 314 -6.88 -3.15 9.47
CA MET A 314 -7.62 -2.45 10.50
C MET A 314 -7.93 -3.39 11.67
N SER A 315 -7.47 -3.04 12.87
CA SER A 315 -7.67 -3.89 14.06
C SER A 315 -9.11 -3.89 14.56
N ASP A 316 -9.95 -2.97 14.08
CA ASP A 316 -11.40 -3.00 14.31
C ASP A 316 -12.11 -4.06 13.44
N VAL A 317 -11.49 -4.51 12.35
CA VAL A 317 -12.08 -5.45 11.37
C VAL A 317 -11.51 -6.86 11.52
N PHE A 318 -10.20 -6.97 11.76
CA PHE A 318 -9.51 -8.25 11.82
C PHE A 318 -8.86 -8.52 13.18
N GLN A 319 -8.78 -9.80 13.53
CA GLN A 319 -7.89 -10.32 14.56
C GLN A 319 -6.57 -10.76 13.92
N LEU A 320 -5.47 -10.74 14.68
CA LEU A 320 -4.15 -11.13 14.20
C LEU A 320 -4.16 -12.55 13.61
N GLU A 321 -4.86 -13.48 14.25
CA GLU A 321 -4.96 -14.88 13.83
C GLU A 321 -5.56 -15.02 12.43
N THR A 322 -6.48 -14.13 12.05
CA THR A 322 -7.05 -14.08 10.70
C THR A 322 -6.00 -13.67 9.67
N ILE A 323 -5.18 -12.68 10.00
CA ILE A 323 -4.16 -12.16 9.09
C ILE A 323 -2.98 -13.14 8.98
N GLU A 324 -2.67 -13.87 10.05
CA GLU A 324 -1.73 -15.00 10.01
C GLU A 324 -2.22 -16.12 9.09
N GLN A 325 -3.52 -16.44 9.13
CA GLN A 325 -4.13 -17.37 8.17
C GLN A 325 -4.01 -16.83 6.73
N HIS A 326 -4.27 -15.55 6.51
CA HIS A 326 -4.10 -14.92 5.19
C HIS A 326 -2.66 -15.00 4.69
N ALA A 327 -1.67 -14.76 5.54
CA ALA A 327 -0.26 -14.91 5.19
C ALA A 327 0.08 -16.37 4.80
N ASN A 328 -0.42 -17.36 5.56
CA ASN A 328 -0.21 -18.76 5.24
C ASN A 328 -0.86 -19.16 3.90
N ARG A 329 -2.10 -18.72 3.67
CA ARG A 329 -2.83 -18.96 2.42
C ARG A 329 -2.16 -18.30 1.23
N PHE A 330 -1.66 -17.08 1.40
CA PHE A 330 -0.93 -16.37 0.36
C PHE A 330 0.41 -17.07 0.05
N ASN A 331 1.14 -17.55 1.05
CA ASN A 331 2.34 -18.37 0.82
C ASN A 331 2.02 -19.68 0.09
N GLN A 332 0.90 -20.32 0.40
CA GLN A 332 0.43 -21.50 -0.33
C GLN A 332 0.08 -21.18 -1.78
N LEU A 333 -0.58 -20.04 -2.05
CA LEU A 333 -0.85 -19.53 -3.39
C LEU A 333 0.45 -19.37 -4.19
N LEU A 334 1.42 -18.64 -3.62
CA LEU A 334 2.69 -18.38 -4.28
C LEU A 334 3.48 -19.68 -4.51
N THR A 335 3.44 -20.62 -3.57
CA THR A 335 4.08 -21.93 -3.71
C THR A 335 3.44 -22.75 -4.82
N GLN A 336 2.11 -22.73 -4.94
CA GLN A 336 1.39 -23.43 -6.01
C GLN A 336 1.56 -22.77 -7.38
N LEU A 337 1.82 -21.46 -7.46
CA LEU A 337 2.08 -20.77 -8.73
C LEU A 337 3.55 -20.87 -9.16
N PHE A 338 4.48 -20.73 -8.21
CA PHE A 338 5.90 -20.49 -8.50
C PHE A 338 6.83 -21.54 -7.89
N GLY A 339 6.29 -22.61 -7.31
CA GLY A 339 7.06 -23.72 -6.74
C GLY A 339 7.81 -24.55 -7.78
N SER A 340 7.40 -24.47 -9.06
CA SER A 340 8.15 -25.01 -10.18
C SER A 340 8.39 -23.94 -11.25
N ASN A 341 9.52 -24.04 -11.95
CA ASN A 341 9.87 -23.10 -13.03
C ASN A 341 9.32 -23.57 -14.40
N HIS A 342 8.21 -24.31 -14.40
CA HIS A 342 7.55 -24.79 -15.61
C HIS A 342 6.39 -23.88 -16.00
N ILE A 343 6.50 -23.19 -17.15
CA ILE A 343 5.49 -22.26 -17.66
C ILE A 343 4.10 -22.92 -17.81
N GLU A 344 4.05 -24.23 -18.09
CA GLU A 344 2.81 -25.01 -18.20
C GLU A 344 1.94 -24.92 -16.93
N GLN A 345 2.56 -24.80 -15.75
CA GLN A 345 1.85 -24.62 -14.48
C GLN A 345 1.13 -23.26 -14.38
N LEU A 346 1.53 -22.27 -15.18
CA LEU A 346 0.86 -20.98 -15.24
C LEU A 346 -0.21 -20.92 -16.34
N GLN A 347 -0.37 -22.00 -17.11
CA GLN A 347 -1.36 -22.14 -18.18
C GLN A 347 -2.58 -22.98 -17.77
N ILE A 348 -2.51 -23.71 -16.65
CA ILE A 348 -3.65 -24.43 -16.11
C ILE A 348 -4.70 -23.47 -15.54
N PRO A 349 -5.99 -23.86 -15.53
CA PRO A 349 -7.04 -23.11 -14.86
C PRO A 349 -6.72 -22.86 -13.37
N LEU A 350 -6.95 -21.63 -12.92
CA LEU A 350 -6.61 -21.18 -11.57
C LEU A 350 -7.48 -21.81 -10.47
N ASN A 351 -8.58 -22.49 -10.80
CA ASN A 351 -9.40 -23.24 -9.83
C ASN A 351 -8.72 -24.48 -9.26
N GLU A 352 -7.65 -24.96 -9.92
CA GLU A 352 -6.81 -26.05 -9.41
C GLU A 352 -5.96 -25.59 -8.21
N ILE A 353 -5.78 -24.27 -8.06
CA ILE A 353 -5.05 -23.67 -6.95
C ILE A 353 -6.00 -23.51 -5.77
N ILE A 354 -5.70 -24.21 -4.67
CA ILE A 354 -6.57 -24.22 -3.50
C ILE A 354 -5.83 -23.59 -2.32
N ILE A 355 -6.36 -22.47 -1.82
CA ILE A 355 -5.85 -21.81 -0.60
C ILE A 355 -6.82 -21.91 0.59
N LEU A 356 -8.04 -22.39 0.35
CA LEU A 356 -9.05 -22.60 1.39
C LEU A 356 -9.21 -24.09 1.68
N ASP A 357 -9.29 -24.46 2.96
CA ASP A 357 -9.57 -25.84 3.34
C ASP A 357 -10.96 -26.26 2.85
N LYS A 358 -11.08 -27.50 2.32
CA LYS A 358 -12.35 -28.07 1.81
C LYS A 358 -13.50 -28.09 2.84
N ASN A 359 -13.22 -27.90 4.12
CA ASN A 359 -14.22 -27.87 5.19
C ASN A 359 -14.84 -26.48 5.40
N GLN A 360 -14.25 -25.40 4.86
CA GLN A 360 -14.81 -24.05 4.96
C GLN A 360 -15.79 -23.72 3.82
N THR A 361 -15.62 -24.33 2.64
CA THR A 361 -16.54 -24.15 1.50
C THR A 361 -17.95 -24.75 1.74
N ASN A 362 -18.09 -25.69 2.67
CA ASN A 362 -19.38 -26.33 2.96
C ASN A 362 -20.20 -25.69 4.10
N ASN A 363 -19.59 -24.89 4.97
CA ASN A 363 -20.32 -24.31 6.09
C ASN A 363 -21.15 -23.07 5.72
N ASP A 364 -20.81 -22.37 4.62
CA ASP A 364 -21.51 -21.13 4.23
C ASP A 364 -22.56 -21.32 3.13
N ASN A 365 -22.52 -22.44 2.39
CA ASN A 365 -23.56 -22.82 1.42
C ASN A 365 -24.95 -23.08 2.04
N HIS A 366 -25.05 -23.06 3.38
CA HIS A 366 -26.31 -23.20 4.10
C HIS A 366 -27.03 -21.88 4.43
N VAL A 367 -26.41 -20.71 4.19
CA VAL A 367 -27.05 -19.41 4.47
C VAL A 367 -27.95 -18.94 3.31
N ASP A 368 -27.62 -19.28 2.06
CA ASP A 368 -28.34 -18.79 0.86
C ASP A 368 -29.59 -19.58 0.45
N LYS A 369 -30.08 -20.54 1.26
CA LYS A 369 -31.34 -21.27 0.99
C LYS A 369 -32.54 -20.85 1.83
N LYS A 370 -32.43 -19.76 2.59
CA LYS A 370 -33.57 -19.18 3.31
C LYS A 370 -33.72 -17.71 2.96
N HIS A 371 -34.15 -17.42 1.73
CA HIS A 371 -35.07 -16.33 1.37
C HIS A 371 -35.37 -16.46 -0.13
N ILE A 372 -36.36 -17.30 -0.44
CA ILE A 372 -37.19 -17.18 -1.64
C ILE A 372 -38.40 -16.33 -1.24
#